data_AF-A0A6A5QRJ1-F1
#
_entry.id   AF-A0A6A5QRJ1-F1
#
_cell.length_a   1.000
_cell.length_b   1.000
_cell.length_c   1.000
_cell.angle_alpha   90.00
_cell.angle_beta   90.00
_cell.angle_gamma   90.00
#
_symmetry.space_group_name_H-M   'P 1'
#
loop_
_entity.id
_entity.type
_entity.pdbx_description
1 polymer ?
#
loop_
_entity_poly.entity_id
_entity_poly.type
_entity_poly.pdbx_seq_one_letter_code
_entity_poly.pdbx_strand_id
1 'polypeptide(L)' 'MMYDCAITKNYLVLPLTPLEVNHDMLKSGGNHSARDPEEDQWNGIVSHWNRKPGDIVWLRAENTMRRL' A
#
# COMPACT_ATOMS: atom_id res chain seq x y z
N MET A 1 -1.30 0.30 -4.38
CA MET A 1 -1.84 1.68 -4.38
C MET A 1 -2.11 2.12 -2.95
N MET A 2 -1.70 3.34 -2.56
CA MET A 2 -2.14 3.99 -1.32
C MET A 2 -3.23 5.00 -1.67
N TYR A 3 -4.48 4.67 -1.39
CA TYR A 3 -5.61 5.56 -1.69
C TYR A 3 -5.96 6.45 -0.49
N ASP A 4 -5.93 5.87 0.71
CA ASP A 4 -6.33 6.52 1.96
C ASP A 4 -5.25 6.33 3.03
N CYS A 5 -5.42 6.96 4.18
CA CYS A 5 -4.55 6.83 5.33
C CYS A 5 -5.31 6.96 6.65
N ALA A 6 -4.73 6.42 7.72
CA ALA A 6 -5.24 6.62 9.07
C ALA A 6 -4.21 7.34 9.93
N ILE A 7 -4.68 8.23 10.80
CA ILE A 7 -3.85 8.94 11.76
C ILE A 7 -4.28 8.60 13.18
N THR A 8 -3.29 8.33 14.03
CA THR A 8 -3.45 8.19 15.48
C THR A 8 -2.67 9.31 16.17
N LYS A 9 -2.76 9.37 17.51
CA LYS A 9 -1.98 10.35 18.29
C LYS A 9 -0.48 10.35 17.96
N ASN A 10 0.09 9.19 17.62
CA ASN A 10 1.52 9.02 17.46
C ASN A 10 1.96 8.44 16.12
N TYR A 11 1.05 7.95 15.29
CA TYR A 11 1.39 7.23 14.07
C TYR A 11 0.50 7.62 12.89
N LEU A 12 1.12 7.68 11.72
CA LEU A 12 0.43 7.60 10.43
C LEU A 12 0.48 6.15 9.96
N VAL A 13 -0.64 5.65 9.46
CA VAL A 13 -0.76 4.32 8.86
C VAL A 13 -1.11 4.49 7.38
N LEU A 14 -0.32 3.86 6.52
CA LEU A 14 -0.40 3.90 5.08
C LEU A 14 -0.75 2.49 4.56
N PRO A 15 -2.04 2.18 4.38
CA PRO A 15 -2.45 0.93 3.78
C PRO A 15 -2.11 0.90 2.28
N LEU A 16 -1.37 -0.12 1.87
CA LEU A 16 -1.07 -0.45 0.49
C LEU A 16 -2.03 -1.56 0.04
N THR A 17 -3.07 -1.18 -0.68
CA THR A 17 -3.90 -2.14 -1.41
C THR A 17 -3.05 -2.80 -2.50
N PRO A 18 -3.16 -4.13 -2.74
CA PRO A 18 -2.43 -4.88 -3.77
C PRO A 18 -2.97 -4.58 -5.19
N LEU A 19 -2.91 -3.30 -5.53
CA LEU A 19 -3.15 -2.72 -6.83
C LEU A 19 -1.81 -2.16 -7.31
N GLU A 20 -1.24 -2.83 -8.30
CA GLU A 20 0.08 -2.53 -8.83
C GLU A 20 -0.01 -1.84 -10.18
N VAL A 21 1.03 -1.08 -10.49
CA VAL A 21 1.20 -0.43 -11.78
C VAL A 21 2.33 -1.13 -12.51
N ASN A 22 2.02 -1.72 -13.66
CA ASN A 22 3.02 -2.35 -14.52
C ASN A 22 3.34 -1.42 -15.70
N HIS A 23 4.62 -1.05 -15.84
CA HIS A 23 5.06 -0.08 -16.83
C HIS A 23 4.87 -0.55 -18.28
N ASP A 24 5.04 -1.85 -18.55
CA ASP A 24 4.88 -2.39 -19.91
C ASP A 24 3.40 -2.45 -20.29
N MET A 25 2.52 -2.75 -19.33
CA MET A 25 1.06 -2.68 -19.52
C MET A 25 0.58 -1.25 -19.83
N LEU A 26 1.16 -0.24 -19.17
CA LEU A 26 0.85 1.15 -19.48
C LEU A 26 1.22 1.51 -20.91
N LYS A 27 2.41 1.08 -21.38
CA LYS A 27 2.88 1.33 -22.74
C LYS A 27 2.01 0.66 -23.80
N SER A 28 1.44 -0.50 -23.50
CA SER A 28 0.54 -1.21 -24.41
C SER A 28 -0.90 -0.70 -24.39
N GLY A 29 -1.19 0.38 -23.65
CA GLY A 29 -2.56 0.92 -23.50
C GLY A 29 -3.48 0.08 -22.62
N GLY A 30 -2.90 -0.78 -21.78
CA GLY A 30 -3.65 -1.56 -20.79
C GLY A 30 -4.12 -0.72 -19.60
N ASN A 31 -4.73 -1.37 -18.62
CA ASN A 31 -5.21 -0.71 -17.41
C ASN A 31 -4.08 -0.04 -16.64
N HIS A 32 -4.37 1.14 -16.06
CA HIS A 32 -3.39 1.89 -15.27
C HIS A 32 -2.90 1.11 -14.05
N SER A 33 -3.83 0.46 -13.36
CA SER A 33 -3.55 -0.42 -12.24
C SER A 33 -4.25 -1.74 -12.43
N ALA A 34 -3.55 -2.82 -12.09
CA ALA A 34 -4.13 -4.16 -12.02
C ALA A 34 -4.01 -4.68 -10.59
N ARG A 35 -5.00 -5.45 -10.18
CA ARG A 35 -4.95 -6.13 -8.90
C ARG A 35 -4.08 -7.37 -9.04
N ASP A 36 -3.16 -7.57 -8.09
CA ASP A 36 -2.48 -8.84 -7.93
C ASP A 36 -3.33 -9.75 -7.01
N PRO A 37 -3.86 -10.88 -7.51
CA PRO A 37 -4.61 -11.80 -6.67
C PRO A 37 -3.73 -12.52 -5.65
N GLU A 38 -2.43 -12.69 -5.92
CA GLU A 38 -1.48 -13.41 -5.09
C GLU A 38 -0.85 -12.55 -3.99
N GLU A 39 -0.91 -11.23 -4.13
CA GLU A 39 -0.27 -10.33 -3.17
C GLU A 39 -1.16 -9.95 -1.98
N ASP A 40 -0.51 -9.84 -0.83
CA ASP A 40 -1.09 -9.43 0.44
C ASP A 40 -1.20 -7.91 0.57
N GLN A 41 -1.98 -7.46 1.54
CA GLN A 41 -2.03 -6.05 1.89
C GLN A 41 -0.82 -5.68 2.75
N TRP A 42 -0.19 -4.55 2.43
CA TRP A 42 0.87 -3.98 3.25
C TRP A 42 0.34 -2.80 4.05
N ASN A 43 0.88 -2.57 5.25
CA ASN A 43 0.57 -1.40 6.05
C ASN A 43 1.87 -0.77 6.53
N GLY A 44 2.16 0.43 6.03
CA GLY A 44 3.30 1.23 6.46
C GLY A 44 2.95 2.05 7.68
N ILE A 45 3.65 1.85 8.79
CA ILE A 45 3.46 2.61 10.03
C ILE A 45 4.66 3.52 10.23
N VAL A 46 4.39 4.80 10.46
CA VAL A 46 5.43 5.79 10.70
C VAL A 46 5.08 6.68 11.90
N SER A 47 6.04 6.93 12.79
CA SER A 47 5.86 7.83 13.95
C SER A 47 5.57 9.25 13.48
N HIS A 48 4.53 9.92 13.95
CA HIS A 48 4.13 11.25 13.45
C HIS A 48 5.19 12.35 13.66
N TRP A 49 6.07 12.18 14.64
CA TRP A 49 7.05 13.19 15.08
C TRP A 49 8.50 12.74 14.82
N ASN A 50 9.38 13.69 14.48
CA ASN A 50 10.85 13.52 14.34
C ASN A 50 11.31 12.35 13.45
N ARG A 51 10.64 12.14 12.30
CA ARG A 51 10.97 11.07 11.35
C ARG A 51 12.32 11.25 10.69
N LYS A 52 13.10 10.17 10.60
CA LYS A 52 14.20 10.00 9.66
C LYS A 52 13.75 9.14 8.47
N PRO A 53 14.36 9.31 7.28
CA PRO A 53 14.21 8.35 6.20
C PRO A 53 14.58 6.94 6.71
N GLY A 54 13.68 5.97 6.56
CA GLY A 54 13.88 4.59 7.01
C GLY A 54 13.12 4.17 8.27
N ASP A 55 12.49 5.10 9.00
CA ASP A 55 11.73 4.80 10.23
C ASP A 55 10.37 4.12 9.98
N ILE A 56 10.07 3.74 8.74
CA ILE A 56 8.81 3.08 8.39
C ILE A 56 8.89 1.60 8.74
N VAL A 57 7.88 1.12 9.48
CA VAL A 57 7.67 -0.30 9.73
C VAL A 57 6.62 -0.80 8.76
N TRP A 58 6.96 -1.81 7.96
CA TRP A 58 6.04 -2.45 7.03
C TRP A 58 5.49 -3.73 7.65
N LEU A 59 4.18 -3.77 7.85
CA LEU A 59 3.46 -4.95 8.31
C LEU A 59 2.69 -5.58 7.16
N ARG A 60 2.80 -6.90 7.01
CA ARG A 60 2.03 -7.69 6.05
C ARG A 60 0.74 -8.17 6.71
N ALA A 61 -0.38 -8.03 6.02
CA ALA A 61 -1.70 -8.47 6.46
C ALA A 61 -2.40 -9.23 5.32
N GLU A 62 -3.31 -10.14 5.66
CA GLU A 62 -4.10 -10.87 4.67
C GLU A 62 -4.82 -9.89 3.71
N ASN A 63 -4.82 -10.23 2.42
CA ASN A 63 -5.57 -9.48 1.41
C ASN A 63 -7.09 -9.57 1.66
N THR A 64 -7.62 -8.59 2.39
CA THR A 64 -9.05 -8.51 2.73
C THR A 64 -9.96 -8.29 1.51
N MET A 65 -9.41 -7.84 0.38
CA MET A 65 -10.17 -7.68 -0.86
C MET A 65 -10.27 -8.98 -1.67
N ARG A 66 -9.65 -10.08 -1.25
CA ARG A 66 -9.62 -11.37 -2.00
C ARG A 66 -10.95 -12.12 -2.02
N ARG A 67 -11.90 -11.76 -1.15
CA ARG A 67 -13.17 -12.48 -0.97
C ARG A 67 -14.44 -11.67 -1.28
N LEU A 68 -14.34 -10.62 -2.10
CA LEU A 68 -15.51 -9.93 -2.67
C LEU A 68 -15.49 -10.12 -4.20
#